data_AF-A0A061QB88-F1
#
_entry.id   AF-A0A061QB88-F1
#
_cell.length_a   1.000
_cell.length_b   1.000
_cell.length_c   1.000
_cell.angle_alpha   90.00
_cell.angle_beta   90.00
_cell.angle_gamma   90.00
#
_symmetry.space_group_name_H-M   'P 1'
#
loop_
_entity.id
_entity.type
_entity.pdbx_description
1 polymer ?
#
loop_
_entity_poly.entity_id
_entity_poly.type
_entity_poly.pdbx_seq_one_letter_code
_entity_poly.pdbx_strand_id
1 'polypeptide(L)'
;MTKAVALSIEDRLNAIKASKGEAVTVDEIGSVVANLLTSLDGQGMETKADVGSEVRELLDFIAHARDELAFMRPKTLTDKHIVTARDELDAVVAHTEEAAGKIMDAADKMGELAGEVTGEHGDRLFELSTEIFEASSFQDITGQRVSKVVSVLRHIEDRLSALAEAIGDTTIHEDEEENIFNEKGEVVNEDALKHGPQLDGKGNNQDDIDALLASFD
;
A
#
# COMPACT_ATOMS: atom_id res chain seq x y z
N MET A 1 34.26 1.44 41.84
CA MET A 1 33.98 2.72 41.15
C MET A 1 33.15 2.54 39.86
N THR A 2 32.44 1.42 39.69
CA THR A 2 31.73 1.08 38.45
C THR A 2 30.23 1.40 38.47
N LYS A 3 29.71 1.94 39.58
CA LYS A 3 28.27 2.16 39.82
C LYS A 3 27.83 3.63 39.76
N ALA A 4 28.78 4.57 39.74
CA ALA A 4 28.51 6.02 39.72
C ALA A 4 28.63 6.65 38.31
N VAL A 5 29.30 5.94 37.38
CA VAL A 5 29.51 6.40 36.00
C VAL A 5 28.33 6.05 35.08
N ALA A 6 27.50 5.10 35.51
CA ALA A 6 26.17 4.84 34.94
C ALA A 6 25.10 5.63 35.70
N LEU A 7 25.22 6.96 35.75
CA LEU A 7 24.02 7.78 35.57
C LEU A 7 23.58 7.43 34.16
N SER A 8 22.61 6.51 34.09
CA SER A 8 22.36 5.68 32.93
C SER A 8 22.12 6.58 31.73
N ILE A 9 22.55 6.17 30.54
CA ILE A 9 22.18 6.85 29.30
C ILE A 9 20.66 7.09 29.27
N GLU A 10 19.89 6.17 29.88
CA GLU A 10 18.46 6.33 30.13
C GLU A 10 18.12 7.54 30.98
N ASP A 11 18.82 7.84 32.08
CA ASP A 11 18.50 9.00 32.92
C ASP A 11 18.68 10.32 32.16
N ARG A 12 19.71 10.38 31.29
CA ARG A 12 19.98 11.56 30.45
C ARG A 12 19.03 11.66 29.28
N LEU A 13 18.73 10.55 28.61
CA LEU A 13 17.71 10.49 27.56
C LEU A 13 16.32 10.83 28.13
N ASN A 14 15.99 10.34 29.32
CA ASN A 14 14.74 10.63 30.01
C ASN A 14 14.65 12.11 30.44
N ALA A 15 15.76 12.74 30.85
CA ALA A 15 15.79 14.17 31.12
C ALA A 15 15.56 15.01 29.85
N ILE A 16 16.12 14.61 28.71
CA ILE A 16 15.87 15.27 27.42
C ILE A 16 14.43 15.08 27.00
N LYS A 17 13.91 13.85 27.07
CA LYS A 17 12.49 13.53 26.81
C LYS A 17 11.54 14.34 27.69
N ALA A 18 11.85 14.49 28.97
CA ALA A 18 11.05 15.29 29.90
C ALA A 18 11.06 16.80 29.57
N SER A 19 12.11 17.30 28.94
CA SER A 19 12.24 18.73 28.58
C SER A 19 11.67 19.08 27.20
N LYS A 20 11.64 18.14 26.25
CA LYS A 20 11.30 18.39 24.83
C LYS A 20 10.20 17.50 24.24
N GLY A 21 9.65 16.55 25.02
CA GLY A 21 8.65 15.59 24.56
C GLY A 21 9.24 14.23 24.18
N GLU A 22 8.42 13.31 23.66
CA GLU A 22 8.85 11.92 23.35
C GLU A 22 9.86 11.81 22.20
N ALA A 23 9.89 12.80 21.30
CA ALA A 23 10.78 12.84 20.14
C ALA A 23 12.16 13.40 20.54
N VAL A 24 13.15 12.52 20.66
CA VAL A 24 14.58 12.89 20.78
C VAL A 24 15.19 12.90 19.39
N THR A 25 15.86 13.98 19.00
CA THR A 25 16.49 14.04 17.68
C THR A 25 17.79 13.24 17.64
N VAL A 26 18.18 12.80 16.45
CA VAL A 26 19.43 12.04 16.22
C VAL A 26 20.67 12.84 16.69
N ASP A 27 20.65 14.16 16.48
CA ASP A 27 21.70 15.10 16.92
C ASP A 27 21.81 15.18 18.46
N GLU A 28 20.67 15.12 19.16
CA GLU A 28 20.62 15.10 20.63
C GLU A 28 21.16 13.79 21.20
N ILE A 29 20.84 12.65 20.57
CA ILE A 29 21.42 11.35 20.92
C ILE A 29 22.94 11.40 20.73
N GLY A 30 23.42 11.95 19.62
CA GLY A 30 24.86 12.11 19.34
C GLY A 30 25.56 12.98 20.38
N SER A 31 24.92 14.09 20.77
CA SER A 31 25.43 14.96 21.83
C SER A 31 25.50 14.26 23.18
N VAL A 32 24.49 13.45 23.54
CA VAL A 32 24.49 12.67 24.79
C VAL A 32 25.58 11.61 24.79
N VAL A 33 25.72 10.85 23.71
CA VAL A 33 26.73 9.79 23.59
C VAL A 33 28.15 10.38 23.56
N ALA A 34 28.37 11.48 22.83
CA ALA A 34 29.65 12.19 22.84
C ALA A 34 30.03 12.71 24.23
N ASN A 35 29.06 13.30 24.95
CA ASN A 35 29.28 13.77 26.32
C ASN A 35 29.53 12.63 27.32
N LEU A 36 28.89 11.47 27.13
CA LEU A 36 29.12 10.26 27.92
C LEU A 36 30.52 9.67 27.71
N LEU A 37 30.95 9.55 26.46
CA LEU A 37 32.30 9.10 26.09
C LEU A 37 33.38 10.03 26.66
N THR A 38 33.08 11.33 26.73
CA THR A 38 33.97 12.33 27.34
C THR A 38 34.04 12.17 28.87
N SER A 39 32.96 11.70 29.52
CA SER A 39 32.87 11.52 30.97
C SER A 39 33.41 10.20 31.52
N LEU A 40 33.63 9.18 30.67
CA LEU A 40 34.13 7.83 31.01
C LEU A 40 35.67 7.81 31.23
N ASP A 41 36.14 8.69 32.10
CA ASP A 41 37.55 9.02 32.28
C ASP A 41 38.45 7.82 32.69
N GLY A 42 39.65 7.74 32.08
CA GLY A 42 40.67 6.77 32.50
C GLY A 42 41.81 6.42 31.55
N GLN A 43 41.58 6.13 30.26
CA GLN A 43 42.66 5.60 29.38
C GLN A 43 42.54 6.10 27.92
N GLY A 44 43.62 6.68 27.39
CA GLY A 44 43.84 6.97 25.96
C GLY A 44 43.11 8.17 25.37
N MET A 45 43.83 9.21 24.91
CA MET A 45 43.24 10.41 24.29
C MET A 45 43.03 10.26 22.76
N GLU A 46 43.79 9.37 22.10
CA GLU A 46 43.70 9.14 20.65
C GLU A 46 42.51 8.25 20.24
N THR A 47 42.21 7.19 20.99
CA THR A 47 41.08 6.26 20.68
C THR A 47 39.69 6.87 20.94
N LYS A 48 39.62 8.05 21.59
CA LYS A 48 38.37 8.70 22.02
C LYS A 48 37.78 9.65 20.98
N ALA A 49 38.65 10.38 20.28
CA ALA A 49 38.21 11.23 19.17
C ALA A 49 37.58 10.36 18.08
N ASP A 50 38.15 9.17 17.86
CA ASP A 50 37.74 8.17 16.88
C ASP A 50 36.32 7.64 17.13
N VAL A 51 36.02 7.15 18.34
CA VAL A 51 34.68 6.64 18.68
C VAL A 51 33.62 7.75 18.64
N GLY A 52 33.98 8.98 19.04
CA GLY A 52 33.07 10.12 18.96
C GLY A 52 32.76 10.54 17.51
N SER A 53 33.71 10.45 16.59
CA SER A 53 33.45 10.64 15.16
C SER A 53 32.66 9.49 14.57
N GLU A 54 33.01 8.24 14.87
CA GLU A 54 32.31 7.04 14.38
C GLU A 54 30.82 7.03 14.79
N VAL A 55 30.51 7.41 16.03
CA VAL A 55 29.11 7.51 16.49
C VAL A 55 28.37 8.63 15.76
N ARG A 56 29.01 9.77 15.50
CA ARG A 56 28.38 10.86 14.71
C ARG A 56 28.13 10.43 13.27
N GLU A 57 29.11 9.79 12.63
CA GLU A 57 28.95 9.24 11.29
C GLU A 57 27.81 8.22 11.20
N LEU A 58 27.69 7.33 12.20
CA LEU A 58 26.59 6.38 12.28
C LEU A 58 25.24 7.07 12.46
N LEU A 59 25.18 8.11 13.30
CA LEU A 59 23.97 8.88 13.53
C LEU A 59 23.56 9.66 12.28
N ASP A 60 24.51 10.31 11.59
CA ASP A 60 24.26 10.97 10.31
C ASP A 60 23.74 9.97 9.28
N PHE A 61 24.33 8.77 9.21
CA PHE A 61 23.85 7.70 8.34
C PHE A 61 22.41 7.27 8.67
N ILE A 62 22.07 7.12 9.96
CA ILE A 62 20.71 6.78 10.41
C ILE A 62 19.72 7.91 10.07
N ALA A 63 20.12 9.18 10.22
CA ALA A 63 19.28 10.32 9.87
C ALA A 63 18.98 10.34 8.37
N HIS A 64 19.99 10.16 7.52
CA HIS A 64 19.80 10.08 6.07
C HIS A 64 18.91 8.89 5.68
N ALA A 65 19.14 7.72 6.26
CA ALA A 65 18.30 6.55 6.02
C ALA A 65 16.84 6.79 6.45
N ARG A 66 16.61 7.48 7.58
CA ARG A 66 15.26 7.85 8.01
C ARG A 66 14.59 8.79 7.02
N ASP A 67 15.31 9.77 6.49
CA ASP A 67 14.77 10.72 5.52
C ASP A 67 14.44 10.04 4.19
N GLU A 68 15.28 9.11 3.73
CA GLU A 68 15.00 8.27 2.55
C GLU A 68 13.76 7.39 2.75
N LEU A 69 13.61 6.78 3.93
CA LEU A 69 12.43 5.98 4.26
C LEU A 69 11.16 6.84 4.36
N ALA A 70 11.26 8.06 4.88
CA ALA A 70 10.15 9.01 4.92
C ALA A 70 9.76 9.49 3.52
N PHE A 71 10.71 9.62 2.60
CA PHE A 71 10.44 9.96 1.20
C PHE A 71 9.57 8.91 0.48
N MET A 72 9.64 7.64 0.89
CA MET A 72 8.75 6.60 0.36
C MET A 72 7.28 6.77 0.79
N ARG A 73 6.98 7.66 1.75
CA ARG A 73 5.65 7.90 2.33
C ARG A 73 4.92 6.61 2.72
N PRO A 74 5.50 5.76 3.59
CA PRO A 74 4.93 4.46 3.95
C PRO A 74 3.46 4.54 4.39
N LYS A 75 3.06 5.60 5.11
CA LYS A 75 1.68 5.78 5.55
C LYS A 75 0.70 5.96 4.39
N THR A 76 1.11 6.70 3.36
CA THR A 76 0.31 6.92 2.15
C THR A 76 0.21 5.63 1.32
N LEU A 77 1.31 4.90 1.17
CA LEU A 77 1.32 3.60 0.49
C LEU A 77 0.36 2.59 1.15
N THR A 78 0.40 2.48 2.48
CA THR A 78 -0.46 1.56 3.23
C THR A 78 -1.93 1.98 3.15
N ASP A 79 -2.26 3.20 3.56
CA ASP A 79 -3.66 3.59 3.81
C ASP A 79 -4.43 3.97 2.53
N LYS A 80 -3.72 4.23 1.43
CA LYS A 80 -4.32 4.66 0.17
C LYS A 80 -4.03 3.66 -0.94
N HIS A 81 -2.79 3.57 -1.42
CA HIS A 81 -2.48 2.84 -2.64
C HIS A 81 -2.68 1.33 -2.52
N ILE A 82 -2.24 0.71 -1.43
CA ILE A 82 -2.41 -0.73 -1.22
C ILE A 82 -3.88 -1.07 -0.98
N VAL A 83 -4.61 -0.23 -0.23
CA VAL A 83 -6.06 -0.42 -0.03
C VAL A 83 -6.80 -0.34 -1.37
N THR A 84 -6.57 0.69 -2.17
CA THR A 84 -7.18 0.82 -3.51
C THR A 84 -6.83 -0.36 -4.41
N ALA A 85 -5.56 -0.76 -4.48
CA ALA A 85 -5.15 -1.90 -5.31
C ALA A 85 -5.80 -3.21 -4.85
N ARG A 86 -6.02 -3.40 -3.54
CA ARG A 86 -6.74 -4.56 -3.01
C ARG A 86 -8.22 -4.52 -3.43
N ASP A 87 -8.88 -3.38 -3.26
CA ASP A 87 -10.29 -3.21 -3.62
C ASP A 87 -10.51 -3.42 -5.14
N GLU A 88 -9.60 -2.91 -5.97
CA GLU A 88 -9.62 -3.14 -7.42
C GLU A 88 -9.42 -4.62 -7.77
N LEU A 89 -8.49 -5.32 -7.13
CA LEU A 89 -8.28 -6.76 -7.35
C LEU A 89 -9.48 -7.59 -6.92
N ASP A 90 -10.12 -7.25 -5.78
CA ASP A 90 -11.34 -7.91 -5.32
C ASP A 90 -12.49 -7.69 -6.32
N ALA A 91 -12.63 -6.48 -6.87
CA ALA A 91 -13.61 -6.18 -7.92
C ALA A 91 -13.32 -6.93 -9.22
N VAL A 92 -12.05 -7.09 -9.62
CA VAL A 92 -11.67 -7.91 -10.77
C VAL A 92 -12.10 -9.36 -10.56
N VAL A 93 -11.89 -9.93 -9.38
CA VAL A 93 -12.35 -11.30 -9.07
C VAL A 93 -13.88 -11.37 -9.22
N ALA A 94 -14.61 -10.48 -8.56
CA ALA A 94 -16.08 -10.48 -8.60
C ALA A 94 -16.64 -10.35 -10.03
N HIS A 95 -16.16 -9.37 -10.81
CA HIS A 95 -16.60 -9.19 -12.19
C HIS A 95 -16.22 -10.35 -13.11
N THR A 96 -15.06 -10.96 -12.90
CA THR A 96 -14.70 -12.14 -13.68
C THR A 96 -15.57 -13.34 -13.33
N GLU A 97 -15.89 -13.56 -12.05
CA GLU A 97 -16.79 -14.64 -11.61
C GLU A 97 -18.19 -14.46 -12.19
N GLU A 98 -18.72 -13.24 -12.17
CA GLU A 98 -20.01 -12.92 -12.79
C GLU A 98 -20.00 -13.18 -14.29
N ALA A 99 -18.95 -12.73 -14.99
CA ALA A 99 -18.82 -12.91 -16.43
C ALA A 99 -18.73 -14.40 -16.81
N ALA A 100 -17.98 -15.20 -16.07
CA ALA A 100 -17.88 -16.63 -16.32
C ALA A 100 -19.18 -17.37 -16.00
N GLY A 101 -19.90 -16.99 -14.93
CA GLY A 101 -21.24 -17.51 -14.67
C GLY A 101 -22.17 -17.29 -15.86
N LYS A 102 -22.17 -16.08 -16.45
CA LYS A 102 -22.94 -15.79 -17.67
C LYS A 102 -22.50 -16.63 -18.87
N ILE A 103 -21.21 -16.93 -19.02
CA ILE A 103 -20.69 -17.79 -20.09
C ILE A 103 -21.16 -19.24 -19.89
N MET A 104 -21.12 -19.76 -18.66
CA MET A 104 -21.61 -21.11 -18.33
C MET A 104 -23.12 -21.21 -18.55
N ASP A 105 -23.90 -20.23 -18.11
CA ASP A 105 -25.34 -20.16 -18.35
C ASP A 105 -25.68 -20.15 -19.86
N ALA A 106 -24.86 -19.46 -20.67
CA ALA A 106 -25.03 -19.43 -22.11
C ALA A 106 -24.67 -20.78 -22.75
N ALA A 107 -23.61 -21.44 -22.27
CA ALA A 107 -23.25 -22.78 -22.71
C ALA A 107 -24.37 -23.78 -22.37
N ASP A 108 -24.91 -23.78 -21.15
CA ASP A 108 -26.02 -24.66 -20.77
C ASP A 108 -27.23 -24.50 -21.69
N LYS A 109 -27.62 -23.26 -21.99
CA LYS A 109 -28.71 -22.97 -22.96
C LYS A 109 -28.39 -23.46 -24.36
N MET A 110 -27.14 -23.40 -24.79
CA MET A 110 -26.72 -23.98 -26.08
C MET A 110 -26.86 -25.50 -26.07
N GLY A 111 -26.51 -26.17 -24.96
CA GLY A 111 -26.68 -27.61 -24.79
C GLY A 111 -28.15 -28.04 -24.81
N GLU A 112 -29.04 -27.27 -24.16
CA GLU A 112 -30.49 -27.51 -24.22
C GLU A 112 -31.02 -27.41 -25.66
N LEU A 113 -30.69 -26.33 -26.37
CA LEU A 113 -31.09 -26.14 -27.77
C LEU A 113 -30.50 -27.19 -28.71
N ALA A 114 -29.28 -27.67 -28.43
CA ALA A 114 -28.67 -28.76 -29.20
C ALA A 114 -29.51 -30.04 -29.15
N GLY A 115 -30.13 -30.34 -28.01
CA GLY A 115 -31.03 -31.49 -27.85
C GLY A 115 -32.32 -31.39 -28.67
N GLU A 116 -32.72 -30.18 -29.08
CA GLU A 116 -33.87 -29.94 -29.96
C GLU A 116 -33.51 -30.09 -31.46
N VAL A 117 -32.21 -30.06 -31.79
CA VAL A 117 -31.71 -30.18 -33.17
C VAL A 117 -31.36 -31.64 -33.47
N THR A 118 -31.95 -32.21 -34.53
CA THR A 118 -31.69 -33.60 -34.91
C THR A 118 -30.48 -33.76 -35.85
N GLY A 119 -29.72 -34.85 -35.69
CA GLY A 119 -28.63 -35.23 -36.58
C GLY A 119 -27.29 -34.59 -36.21
N GLU A 120 -26.31 -34.66 -37.12
CA GLU A 120 -24.91 -34.28 -36.87
C GLU A 120 -24.72 -32.84 -36.35
N HIS A 121 -25.63 -31.93 -36.71
CA HIS A 121 -25.59 -30.55 -36.23
C HIS A 121 -25.95 -30.39 -34.74
N GLY A 122 -26.88 -31.21 -34.23
CA GLY A 122 -27.20 -31.23 -32.80
C GLY A 122 -26.04 -31.78 -31.98
N ASP A 123 -25.46 -32.90 -32.43
CA ASP A 123 -24.30 -33.51 -31.79
C ASP A 123 -23.10 -32.54 -31.71
N ARG A 124 -22.81 -31.82 -32.80
CA ARG A 124 -21.73 -30.81 -32.83
C ARG A 124 -22.00 -29.59 -31.94
N LEU A 125 -23.26 -29.15 -31.83
CA LEU A 125 -23.61 -28.07 -30.90
C LEU A 125 -23.42 -28.50 -29.44
N PHE A 126 -23.80 -29.74 -29.12
CA PHE A 126 -23.63 -30.30 -27.79
C PHE A 126 -22.14 -30.47 -27.40
N GLU A 127 -21.30 -30.93 -28.34
CA GLU A 127 -19.85 -30.98 -28.14
C GLU A 127 -19.26 -29.59 -27.87
N LEU A 128 -19.60 -28.58 -28.69
CA LEU A 128 -19.11 -27.21 -28.50
C LEU A 128 -19.59 -26.60 -27.17
N SER A 129 -20.83 -26.86 -26.77
CA SER A 129 -21.38 -26.46 -25.48
C SER A 129 -20.55 -27.04 -24.33
N THR A 130 -20.23 -28.34 -24.42
CA THR A 130 -19.43 -29.05 -23.41
C THR A 130 -18.01 -28.48 -23.35
N GLU A 131 -17.38 -28.20 -24.49
CA GLU A 131 -16.04 -27.60 -24.56
C GLU A 131 -15.99 -26.22 -23.90
N ILE A 132 -17.00 -25.37 -24.13
CA ILE A 132 -17.09 -24.05 -23.47
C ILE A 132 -17.23 -24.21 -21.95
N PHE A 133 -18.06 -25.16 -21.50
CA PHE A 133 -18.25 -25.41 -20.07
C PHE A 133 -16.95 -25.86 -19.38
N GLU A 134 -16.25 -26.82 -19.99
CA GLU A 134 -14.96 -27.31 -19.49
C GLU A 134 -13.90 -26.21 -19.47
N ALA A 135 -13.78 -25.43 -20.55
CA ALA A 135 -12.82 -24.33 -20.65
C ALA A 135 -13.07 -23.23 -19.61
N SER A 136 -14.35 -22.93 -19.33
CA SER A 136 -14.74 -21.91 -18.36
C SER A 136 -14.52 -22.36 -16.90
N SER A 137 -14.44 -23.66 -16.65
CA SER A 137 -14.17 -24.20 -15.30
C SER A 137 -12.76 -23.90 -14.76
N PHE A 138 -11.81 -23.51 -15.64
CA PHE A 138 -10.43 -23.18 -15.26
C PHE A 138 -10.30 -21.86 -14.47
N GLN A 139 -11.37 -21.06 -14.39
CA GLN A 139 -11.34 -19.76 -13.75
C GLN A 139 -11.06 -19.81 -12.23
N ASP A 140 -11.40 -20.92 -11.57
CA ASP A 140 -11.12 -21.14 -10.14
C ASP A 140 -9.63 -20.91 -9.81
N ILE A 141 -8.71 -21.32 -10.71
CA ILE A 141 -7.28 -21.08 -10.54
C ILE A 141 -6.92 -19.60 -10.61
N THR A 142 -7.62 -18.80 -11.42
CA THR A 142 -7.39 -17.36 -11.52
C THR A 142 -7.84 -16.64 -10.25
N GLY A 143 -9.04 -16.95 -9.75
CA GLY A 143 -9.54 -16.41 -8.47
C GLY A 143 -8.62 -16.74 -7.30
N GLN A 144 -8.13 -17.98 -7.21
CA GLN A 144 -7.16 -18.38 -6.20
C GLN A 144 -5.82 -17.64 -6.31
N ARG A 145 -5.31 -17.43 -7.53
CA ARG A 145 -4.06 -16.69 -7.75
C ARG A 145 -4.20 -15.22 -7.37
N VAL A 146 -5.31 -14.57 -7.73
CA VAL A 146 -5.58 -13.18 -7.33
C VAL A 146 -5.71 -13.08 -5.81
N SER A 147 -6.46 -13.99 -5.18
CA SER A 147 -6.57 -14.07 -3.71
C SER A 147 -5.20 -14.18 -3.02
N LYS A 148 -4.27 -14.94 -3.62
CA LYS A 148 -2.89 -15.03 -3.12
C LYS A 148 -2.13 -13.70 -3.25
N VAL A 149 -2.32 -12.98 -4.35
CA VAL A 149 -1.74 -11.63 -4.53
C VAL A 149 -2.30 -10.67 -3.48
N VAL A 150 -3.61 -10.65 -3.25
CA VAL A 150 -4.26 -9.84 -2.20
C VAL A 150 -3.68 -10.17 -0.82
N SER A 151 -3.43 -11.45 -0.50
CA SER A 151 -2.78 -11.85 0.75
C SER A 151 -1.34 -11.33 0.87
N VAL A 152 -0.58 -11.28 -0.23
CA VAL A 152 0.78 -10.70 -0.22
C VAL A 152 0.71 -9.19 -0.03
N LEU A 153 -0.25 -8.51 -0.65
CA LEU A 153 -0.47 -7.07 -0.43
C LEU A 153 -0.78 -6.75 1.03
N ARG A 154 -1.57 -7.58 1.72
CA ARG A 154 -1.80 -7.45 3.18
C ARG A 154 -0.50 -7.58 3.99
N HIS A 155 0.38 -8.50 3.62
CA HIS A 155 1.68 -8.60 4.29
C HIS A 155 2.58 -7.38 4.05
N ILE A 156 2.49 -6.77 2.87
CA ILE A 156 3.21 -5.53 2.56
C ILE A 156 2.61 -4.37 3.37
N GLU A 157 1.28 -4.28 3.45
CA GLU A 157 0.53 -3.32 4.27
C GLU A 157 0.98 -3.36 5.74
N ASP A 158 1.05 -4.55 6.34
CA ASP A 158 1.51 -4.72 7.73
C ASP A 158 2.96 -4.21 7.92
N ARG A 159 3.84 -4.49 6.96
CA ARG A 159 5.25 -4.09 7.01
C ARG A 159 5.43 -2.59 6.85
N LEU A 160 4.69 -1.97 5.92
CA LEU A 160 4.71 -0.54 5.71
C LEU A 160 4.07 0.21 6.87
N SER A 161 3.02 -0.35 7.50
CA SER A 161 2.43 0.21 8.73
C SER A 161 3.46 0.25 9.87
N ALA A 162 4.16 -0.87 10.10
CA ALA A 162 5.21 -0.94 11.11
C ALA A 162 6.38 0.01 10.80
N LEU A 163 6.72 0.17 9.52
CA LEU A 163 7.74 1.13 9.07
C LEU A 163 7.30 2.58 9.33
N ALA A 164 6.05 2.92 8.99
CA ALA A 164 5.48 4.25 9.21
C ALA A 164 5.54 4.62 10.70
N GLU A 165 5.11 3.70 11.58
CA GLU A 165 5.19 3.88 13.03
C GLU A 165 6.64 4.07 13.51
N ALA A 166 7.58 3.26 13.01
CA ALA A 166 8.98 3.33 13.40
C ALA A 166 9.67 4.66 13.04
N ILE A 167 9.31 5.27 11.90
CA ILE A 167 9.90 6.55 11.45
C ILE A 167 9.11 7.78 11.89
N GLY A 168 7.91 7.57 12.44
CA GLY A 168 6.97 8.61 12.85
C GLY A 168 6.18 9.22 11.68
N ASP A 169 6.04 8.49 10.58
CA ASP A 169 5.21 8.90 9.44
C ASP A 169 3.72 8.70 9.79
N THR A 170 3.05 9.81 10.06
CA THR A 170 1.64 9.86 10.44
C THR A 170 0.78 10.58 9.42
N THR A 171 1.38 11.06 8.33
CA THR A 171 0.71 11.92 7.36
C THR A 171 0.37 11.13 6.11
N ILE A 172 -0.90 11.19 5.71
CA ILE A 172 -1.32 10.74 4.38
C ILE A 172 -1.13 11.92 3.45
N HIS A 173 -0.28 11.75 2.45
CA HIS A 173 -0.02 12.75 1.44
C HIS A 173 -1.00 12.58 0.28
N GLU A 174 -1.54 13.69 -0.21
CA GLU A 174 -2.25 13.70 -1.48
C GLU A 174 -1.22 13.64 -2.61
N ASP A 175 -1.44 12.78 -3.59
CA ASP A 175 -0.59 12.67 -4.75
C ASP A 175 -1.03 13.72 -5.77
N GLU A 176 -0.13 14.64 -6.12
CA GLU A 176 -0.41 15.64 -7.15
C GLU A 176 -0.78 14.98 -8.49
N GLU A 177 -0.29 13.75 -8.72
CA GLU A 177 -0.60 12.93 -9.88
C GLU A 177 -2.06 12.46 -9.93
N GLU A 178 -2.84 12.44 -8.85
CA GLU A 178 -4.26 12.02 -8.93
C GLU A 178 -5.22 13.15 -9.35
N ASN A 179 -4.74 14.40 -9.46
CA ASN A 179 -5.58 15.50 -9.89
C ASN A 179 -5.94 15.37 -11.37
N ILE A 180 -7.22 15.17 -11.67
CA ILE A 180 -7.72 15.10 -13.05
C ILE A 180 -7.70 16.51 -13.69
N PHE A 181 -8.03 17.54 -12.91
CA PHE A 181 -8.16 18.92 -13.36
C PHE A 181 -7.28 19.88 -12.56
N ASN A 182 -6.73 20.90 -13.21
CA ASN A 182 -6.11 22.02 -12.51
C ASN A 182 -7.16 23.04 -11.99
N GLU A 183 -6.72 24.07 -11.27
CA GLU A 183 -7.59 25.16 -10.78
C GLU A 183 -8.36 25.91 -11.88
N LYS A 184 -7.97 25.75 -13.15
CA LYS A 184 -8.62 26.34 -14.34
C LYS A 184 -9.56 25.37 -15.04
N GLY A 185 -9.72 24.14 -14.54
CA GLY A 185 -10.57 23.10 -15.12
C GLY A 185 -9.97 22.39 -16.34
N GLU A 186 -8.68 22.54 -16.61
CA GLU A 186 -8.00 21.84 -17.71
C GLU A 186 -7.55 20.45 -17.22
N VAL A 187 -7.69 19.44 -18.08
CA VAL A 187 -7.24 18.08 -17.79
C VAL A 187 -5.71 18.08 -17.67
N VAL A 188 -5.20 17.68 -16.50
CA VAL A 188 -3.76 17.59 -16.23
C VAL A 188 -3.27 16.16 -16.05
N ASN A 189 -4.18 15.20 -15.83
CA ASN A 189 -3.87 13.78 -15.89
C ASN A 189 -4.87 13.02 -16.77
N GLU A 190 -4.44 12.69 -18.00
CA GLU A 190 -5.22 11.90 -18.96
C GLU A 190 -5.30 10.41 -18.60
N ASP A 191 -4.33 9.87 -17.86
CA ASP A 191 -4.36 8.46 -17.44
C ASP A 191 -5.40 8.24 -16.34
N ALA A 192 -5.65 9.24 -15.51
CA ALA A 192 -6.74 9.24 -14.54
C ALA A 192 -8.15 9.26 -15.19
N LEU A 193 -8.26 9.48 -16.50
CA LEU A 193 -9.52 9.33 -17.25
C LEU A 193 -9.79 7.89 -17.71
N LYS A 194 -8.81 6.98 -17.59
CA LYS A 194 -8.88 5.61 -18.13
C LYS A 194 -9.42 4.58 -17.12
N HIS A 195 -10.00 5.01 -16.01
CA HIS A 195 -10.59 4.10 -15.03
C HIS A 195 -11.80 3.36 -15.65
N GLY A 196 -11.88 2.05 -15.39
CA GLY A 196 -12.97 1.18 -15.83
C GLY A 196 -14.28 1.45 -15.07
N PRO A 197 -15.25 0.51 -15.11
CA PRO A 197 -16.47 0.61 -14.31
C PRO A 197 -16.13 0.95 -12.86
N GLN A 198 -16.80 1.95 -12.28
CA GLN A 198 -16.54 2.38 -10.92
C GLN A 198 -16.90 1.25 -9.94
N LEU A 199 -16.10 1.11 -8.88
CA LEU A 199 -16.39 0.21 -7.76
C LEU A 199 -17.81 0.48 -7.23
N ASP A 200 -18.49 -0.58 -6.79
CA ASP A 200 -19.85 -0.47 -6.25
C ASP A 200 -19.92 0.57 -5.12
N GLY A 201 -20.86 1.51 -5.26
CA GLY A 201 -21.06 2.63 -4.32
C GLY A 201 -20.11 3.82 -4.49
N LYS A 202 -19.14 3.76 -5.41
CA LYS A 202 -18.33 4.92 -5.83
C LYS A 202 -18.81 5.55 -7.15
N GLY A 203 -19.89 4.98 -7.71
CA GLY A 203 -20.75 5.56 -8.74
C GLY A 203 -21.24 6.96 -8.38
N ASN A 204 -21.14 7.92 -9.30
CA ASN A 204 -22.05 9.07 -9.23
C ASN A 204 -23.47 8.53 -9.30
N ASN A 205 -24.30 8.83 -8.30
CA ASN A 205 -25.70 8.42 -8.35
C ASN A 205 -26.42 9.25 -9.43
N GLN A 206 -27.45 8.66 -10.05
CA GLN A 206 -28.17 9.32 -11.14
C GLN A 206 -28.80 10.65 -10.69
N ASP A 207 -29.19 10.75 -9.42
CA ASP A 207 -29.78 11.96 -8.85
C ASP A 207 -28.79 13.13 -8.79
N ASP A 208 -27.52 12.85 -8.50
CA ASP A 208 -26.42 13.84 -8.46
C ASP A 208 -26.04 14.29 -9.86
N ILE A 209 -26.05 13.36 -10.84
CA ILE A 209 -25.83 13.69 -12.27
C ILE A 209 -26.96 14.59 -12.76
N ASP A 210 -28.21 14.26 -12.45
CA ASP A 210 -29.38 15.02 -12.86
C ASP A 210 -29.40 16.41 -12.21
N ALA A 211 -29.02 16.52 -10.93
CA ALA A 211 -28.87 17.80 -10.23
C ALA A 211 -27.77 18.67 -10.84
N LEU A 212 -26.64 18.06 -11.22
CA LEU A 212 -25.52 18.75 -11.85
C LEU A 212 -25.92 19.25 -13.26
N LEU A 213 -26.60 18.43 -14.06
CA LEU A 213 -27.08 18.81 -15.39
C LEU A 213 -28.16 19.90 -15.33
N ALA A 214 -29.05 19.86 -14.34
CA ALA A 214 -30.03 20.90 -14.11
C ALA A 214 -29.42 22.25 -13.71
N SER A 215 -28.16 22.29 -13.28
CA SER A 215 -27.44 23.53 -12.95
C SER A 215 -26.80 24.23 -14.16
N PHE A 216 -26.78 23.57 -15.33
CA PHE A 216 -26.27 24.12 -16.59
C PHE A 216 -27.36 24.71 -17.50
N ASP A 217 -28.64 24.50 -17.17
CA ASP A 217 -29.81 25.15 -17.79
C ASP A 217 -30.21 26.45 -17.05
#